data_AF-A0A3D0GJQ2-F1
#
_entry.id   AF-A0A3D0GJQ2-F1
#
_cell.length_a   1.000
_cell.length_b   1.000
_cell.length_c   1.000
_cell.angle_alpha   90.00
_cell.angle_beta   90.00
_cell.angle_gamma   90.00
#
_symmetry.space_group_name_H-M   'P 1'
#
loop_
_entity.id
_entity.type
_entity.pdbx_description
1 polymer ?
#
loop_
_entity_poly.entity_id
_entity_poly.type
_entity_poly.pdbx_seq_one_letter_code
_entity_poly.pdbx_strand_id
1 'polypeptide(L)' 'MSLYFVIINQANRYWSKQQEWVDHDESVKWVRYEHHDDALNALVEMSVKDPGLRARVKQIDPT' A
#
# COMPACT_ATOMS: atom_id res chain seq x y z
N MET A 1 8.89 1.88 18.43
CA MET A 1 8.33 2.61 17.28
C MET A 1 8.25 1.64 16.14
N SER A 2 7.05 1.19 15.75
CA SER A 2 6.87 0.19 14.71
C SER A 2 6.68 0.88 13.37
N LEU A 3 7.71 0.88 12.52
CA LEU A 3 7.62 1.39 11.15
C LEU A 3 6.74 0.44 10.33
N TYR A 4 5.83 1.00 9.54
CA TYR A 4 5.01 0.22 8.62
C TYR A 4 5.18 0.72 7.19
N PHE A 5 4.92 -0.16 6.23
CA PHE A 5 4.91 0.14 4.82
C PHE A 5 3.49 0.01 4.27
N VAL A 6 3.11 0.92 3.39
CA VAL A 6 1.81 0.92 2.70
C VAL A 6 2.03 1.10 1.21
N ILE A 7 1.05 0.67 0.41
CA ILE A 7 1.07 0.84 -1.05
C ILE A 7 0.14 2.00 -1.42
N ILE A 8 0.64 2.92 -2.25
CA ILE A 8 -0.09 4.11 -2.69
C ILE A 8 -0.06 4.19 -4.21
N ASN A 9 -1.22 4.37 -4.85
CA ASN A 9 -1.30 4.50 -6.32
C ASN A 9 -1.05 5.93 -6.81
N GLN A 10 -1.09 6.11 -8.13
CA GLN A 10 -0.90 7.41 -8.79
C GLN A 10 -1.95 8.48 -8.43
N ALA A 11 -3.09 8.08 -7.88
CA ALA A 11 -4.15 8.97 -7.40
C ALA A 11 -4.03 9.30 -5.90
N ASN A 12 -2.90 8.96 -5.26
CA ASN A 12 -2.68 9.08 -3.82
C ASN A 12 -3.70 8.31 -2.94
N ARG A 13 -4.30 7.24 -3.49
CA ARG A 13 -5.13 6.31 -2.73
C ARG A 13 -4.31 5.17 -2.18
N TYR A 14 -4.76 4.64 -1.06
CA TYR A 14 -4.09 3.61 -0.29
C TYR A 14 -4.69 2.24 -0.56
N TRP A 15 -3.86 1.22 -0.59
CA TRP A 15 -4.33 -0.15 -0.75
C TRP A 15 -4.96 -0.68 0.54
N SER A 16 -6.15 -1.26 0.45
CA SER A 16 -6.92 -1.80 1.58
C SER A 16 -6.89 -3.32 1.67
N LYS A 17 -7.19 -3.87 2.86
CA LYS A 17 -7.27 -5.33 3.08
C LYS A 17 -8.36 -5.99 2.23
N GLN A 18 -9.36 -5.22 1.82
CA GLN A 18 -10.45 -5.63 0.93
C GLN A 18 -10.04 -5.63 -0.56
N GLN A 19 -8.77 -5.35 -0.87
CA GLN A 19 -8.26 -5.22 -2.24
C GLN A 19 -8.90 -4.06 -3.01
N GLU A 20 -9.12 -2.95 -2.31
CA GLU A 20 -9.69 -1.72 -2.86
C GLU A 20 -8.75 -0.53 -2.63
N TRP A 21 -8.88 0.51 -3.46
CA TRP A 21 -8.19 1.77 -3.26
C TRP A 21 -9.05 2.71 -2.42
N VAL A 22 -8.57 3.05 -1.23
CA VAL A 22 -9.26 3.90 -0.25
C VAL A 22 -8.55 5.24 -0.08
N ASP A 23 -9.26 6.25 0.42
CA ASP A 23 -8.69 7.57 0.64
C ASP A 23 -7.83 7.61 1.93
N HIS A 24 -7.17 8.75 2.16
CA HIS A 24 -6.20 8.90 3.25
C HIS A 24 -6.85 8.88 4.66
N ASP A 25 -8.07 9.37 4.77
CA ASP A 25 -8.87 9.40 5.99
C ASP A 25 -9.29 7.99 6.47
N GLU A 26 -9.34 7.03 5.56
CA GLU A 26 -9.67 5.63 5.83
C GLU A 26 -8.46 4.81 6.34
N SER A 27 -7.59 5.42 7.15
CA SER A 27 -6.32 4.82 7.61
C SER A 27 -6.48 3.50 8.38
N VAL A 28 -7.66 3.22 8.93
CA VAL A 28 -7.99 1.95 9.58
C VAL A 28 -8.06 0.80 8.57
N LYS A 29 -8.41 1.09 7.31
CA LYS A 29 -8.58 0.10 6.24
C LYS A 29 -7.29 -0.23 5.49
N TRP A 30 -6.26 0.61 5.62
CA TRP A 30 -4.98 0.42 4.93
C TRP A 30 -4.35 -0.93 5.24
N VAL A 31 -3.78 -1.57 4.23
CA VAL A 31 -2.84 -2.68 4.42
C VAL A 31 -1.53 -2.10 4.91
N ARG A 32 -1.08 -2.55 6.08
CA ARG A 32 0.22 -2.23 6.65
C ARG A 32 1.10 -3.48 6.60
N TYR A 33 2.26 -3.34 6.00
CA TYR A 33 3.30 -4.35 5.98
C TYR A 33 4.37 -3.98 7.00
N GLU A 34 4.87 -4.96 7.75
CA GLU A 34 5.94 -4.74 8.72
C GLU A 34 7.30 -4.59 8.03
N HIS A 35 7.48 -5.25 6.89
CA HIS A 35 8.71 -5.22 6.12
C HIS A 35 8.50 -4.61 4.73
N HIS A 36 9.54 -3.97 4.22
CA HIS A 36 9.50 -3.25 2.94
C HIS A 36 9.41 -4.21 1.75
N ASP A 37 10.11 -5.34 1.83
CA ASP A 37 10.08 -6.42 0.84
C ASP A 37 8.70 -7.07 0.73
N ASP A 38 7.99 -7.27 1.83
CA ASP A 38 6.59 -7.75 1.81
C ASP A 38 5.68 -6.80 1.00
N ALA A 39 5.82 -5.49 1.24
CA ALA A 39 5.06 -4.48 0.48
C ALA A 39 5.46 -4.44 -1.00
N LEU A 40 6.75 -4.65 -1.31
CA LEU A 40 7.23 -4.73 -2.69
C LEU A 40 6.71 -5.97 -3.39
N ASN A 41 6.73 -7.13 -2.74
CA ASN A 41 6.20 -8.38 -3.30
C ASN A 41 4.73 -8.21 -3.67
N ALA A 42 3.94 -7.65 -2.75
CA ALA A 42 2.54 -7.34 -3.02
C ALA A 42 2.36 -6.35 -4.19
N LEU A 43 3.18 -5.28 -4.25
CA LEU A 43 3.15 -4.33 -5.36
C LEU A 43 3.49 -4.99 -6.71
N VAL A 44 4.47 -5.91 -6.74
CA VAL A 44 4.84 -6.65 -7.94
C VAL A 44 3.67 -7.55 -8.38
N GLU A 45 3.06 -8.30 -7.46
CA GLU A 45 1.89 -9.13 -7.78
C GLU A 45 0.72 -8.30 -8.33
N MET A 46 0.47 -7.12 -7.76
CA MET A 46 -0.53 -6.18 -8.28
C MET A 46 -0.18 -5.69 -9.67
N SER A 47 1.08 -5.34 -9.92
CA SER A 47 1.56 -4.83 -11.21
C SER A 47 1.56 -5.91 -12.30
N VAL A 48 1.72 -7.19 -11.94
CA VAL A 48 1.57 -8.31 -12.88
C VAL A 48 0.11 -8.47 -13.30
N LYS A 49 -0.84 -8.27 -12.39
CA LYS A 49 -2.28 -8.33 -12.67
C LYS A 49 -2.78 -7.10 -13.44
N ASP A 50 -2.23 -5.93 -13.14
CA ASP A 50 -2.51 -4.67 -13.82
C ASP A 50 -1.20 -3.96 -14.22
N PRO A 51 -0.67 -4.20 -15.43
CA PRO A 51 0.56 -3.56 -15.92
C PRO A 51 0.47 -2.03 -16.04
N GLY A 52 -0.75 -1.48 -16.08
CA GLY A 52 -0.99 -0.05 -16.11
C GLY A 52 -0.85 0.62 -14.74
N LEU A 53 -0.85 -0.16 -13.66
CA LEU A 53 -0.74 0.35 -12.31
C LEU A 53 0.59 1.09 -12.10
N ARG A 54 0.50 2.26 -11.47
CA ARG A 54 1.65 3.08 -11.06
C ARG A 54 1.54 3.37 -9.58
N ALA A 55 1.87 2.36 -8.78
CA ALA A 55 1.88 2.45 -7.33
C ALA A 55 3.31 2.40 -6.78
N ARG A 56 3.45 2.84 -5.53
CA ARG A 56 4.72 2.88 -4.80
C ARG A 56 4.53 2.44 -3.36
N VAL A 57 5.57 1.86 -2.79
CA VAL A 57 5.65 1.60 -1.36
C VAL A 57 6.04 2.90 -0.65
N LYS A 58 5.35 3.23 0.44
CA LYS A 58 5.66 4.36 1.32
C LYS A 58 5.78 3.88 2.76
N GLN A 59 6.86 4.27 3.42
CA GLN A 59 7.02 4.09 4.86
C GLN A 59 6.13 5.10 5.62
N ILE A 60 5.47 4.64 6.66
CA ILE A 60 4.66 5.44 7.58
C ILE A 60 5.03 5.13 9.02
N ASP A 61 5.01 6.17 9.84
CA ASP A 61 5.13 6.04 11.29
C ASP A 61 3.76 5.68 11.89
N PRO A 62 3.73 4.88 12.98
CA PRO A 62 2.51 4.63 13.71
C PRO A 62 2.14 5.94 14.41
N THR A 63 1.06 6.57 13.97
CA THR A 63 0.47 7.74 14.64
C THR A 63 -0.20 7.31 15.94
#